data_AF-A0A7V1ZII3-F1
#
_entry.id   AF-A0A7V1ZII3-F1
#
_cell.length_a   1.000
_cell.length_b   1.000
_cell.length_c   1.000
_cell.angle_alpha   90.00
_cell.angle_beta   90.00
_cell.angle_gamma   90.00
#
_symmetry.space_group_name_H-M   'P 1'
#
loop_
_entity.id
_entity.type
_entity.pdbx_description
1 polymer ?
#
loop_
_entity_poly.entity_id
_entity_poly.type
_entity_poly.pdbx_seq_one_letter_code
_entity_poly.pdbx_strand_id
1 'polypeptide(L)' 'MTMVRKYSVMLAVVLLLPALAWGNGFALFEHGARGVSMGGAFVAVADDPSAGYYNPAGLAFLDGTQAMAG' A
#
# COMPACT_ATOMS: atom_id res chain seq x y z
N MET A 1 18.51 -10.86 -41.84
CA MET A 1 17.93 -9.58 -41.32
C MET A 1 16.59 -9.75 -40.60
N THR A 2 15.78 -10.78 -40.88
CA THR A 2 14.48 -11.00 -40.22
C THR A 2 14.57 -11.44 -38.75
N MET A 3 15.55 -12.27 -38.38
CA MET A 3 15.72 -12.73 -36.99
C MET A 3 16.19 -11.62 -36.05
N VAL A 4 17.20 -10.84 -36.44
CA VAL A 4 17.67 -9.68 -35.64
C VAL A 4 16.53 -8.69 -35.38
N ARG A 5 15.73 -8.37 -36.40
CA ARG A 5 14.54 -7.50 -36.25
C ARG A 5 13.52 -8.06 -35.25
N LYS A 6 13.25 -9.36 -35.27
CA LYS A 6 12.34 -10.02 -34.33
C LYS A 6 12.83 -9.89 -32.88
N TYR A 7 14.12 -10.13 -32.65
CA TYR A 7 14.70 -10.01 -31.32
C TYR A 7 14.76 -8.56 -30.83
N SER A 8 15.04 -7.60 -31.70
CA SER A 8 15.01 -6.17 -31.34
C SER A 8 13.62 -5.70 -30.92
N VAL A 9 12.56 -6.14 -31.62
CA VAL A 9 11.18 -5.81 -31.24
C VAL A 9 10.82 -6.46 -29.91
N MET A 10 11.19 -7.73 -29.71
CA MET A 10 10.95 -8.44 -28.46
C MET A 10 11.64 -7.75 -27.27
N LEU A 11 12.89 -7.32 -27.45
CA LEU A 11 13.63 -6.57 -26.44
C LEU A 11 12.97 -5.23 -26.12
N ALA A 12 12.55 -4.47 -27.14
CA ALA A 12 11.86 -3.19 -26.94
C ALA A 12 10.54 -3.36 -26.18
N VAL A 13 9.76 -4.40 -26.48
CA VAL A 13 8.53 -4.72 -25.76
C VAL A 13 8.83 -5.02 -24.29
N VAL A 14 9.82 -5.86 -23.99
CA VAL A 14 10.19 -6.20 -22.60
C VAL A 14 10.64 -4.97 -21.82
N LEU A 15 11.40 -4.06 -22.43
CA LEU A 15 11.91 -2.86 -21.77
C LEU A 15 10.83 -1.78 -21.54
N LEU A 16 9.85 -1.68 -22.44
CA LEU A 16 8.83 -0.62 -22.38
C LEU A 16 7.55 -1.06 -21.65
N LEU A 17 7.29 -2.36 -21.52
CA LEU A 17 6.14 -2.90 -20.80
C LEU A 17 5.96 -2.34 -19.38
N PRO A 18 7.01 -2.22 -18.54
CA PRO A 18 6.87 -1.66 -17.19
C PRO A 18 6.40 -0.20 -17.16
N ALA A 19 6.59 0.58 -18.23
CA ALA A 19 6.14 1.97 -18.30
C ALA A 19 4.61 2.12 -18.30
N LEU A 20 3.88 1.02 -18.53
CA LEU A 20 2.42 0.97 -18.46
C LEU A 20 1.90 0.64 -17.05
N ALA A 21 2.78 0.30 -16.10
CA ALA A 21 2.38 0.00 -14.74
C ALA A 21 2.05 1.29 -13.97
N TRP A 22 0.97 1.26 -13.18
CA TRP A 22 0.67 2.30 -12.19
C TRP A 22 1.01 1.78 -10.80
N GLY A 23 1.96 2.44 -10.15
CA GLY A 23 2.30 2.19 -8.75
C GLY A 23 1.46 3.03 -7.80
N ASN A 24 1.35 2.59 -6.55
CA ASN A 24 0.59 3.29 -5.51
C ASN A 24 1.40 4.44 -4.83
N GLY A 25 2.56 4.82 -5.39
CA GLY A 25 3.44 5.85 -4.81
C GLY A 25 3.88 5.51 -3.38
N PHE A 26 3.79 6.49 -2.47
CA PHE A 26 4.07 6.32 -1.04
C PHE A 26 2.87 5.71 -0.30
N ALA A 27 2.63 4.44 -0.58
CA ALA A 27 1.56 3.67 0.03
C ALA A 27 2.05 3.03 1.35
N LEU A 28 2.15 3.85 2.40
CA LEU A 28 2.66 3.44 3.71
C LEU A 28 1.52 3.14 4.67
N PHE A 29 1.10 1.88 4.75
CA PHE A 29 0.00 1.44 5.62
C PHE A 29 0.47 0.83 6.94
N GLU A 30 1.76 0.94 7.26
CA GLU A 30 2.42 0.25 8.38
C GLU A 30 2.19 0.91 9.74
N HIS A 31 1.02 1.52 9.93
CA HIS A 31 0.68 2.26 11.14
C HIS A 31 0.03 1.35 12.17
N GLY A 32 0.66 0.22 12.51
CA GLY A 32 0.15 -0.72 13.53
C GLY A 32 -0.09 -2.13 13.00
N ALA A 33 0.21 -3.12 13.85
CA ALA A 33 0.23 -4.54 13.47
C ALA A 33 -1.13 -5.06 12.98
N ARG A 34 -2.23 -4.59 13.57
CA ARG A 34 -3.59 -5.03 13.19
C ARG A 34 -3.97 -4.56 11.80
N GLY A 35 -3.78 -3.28 11.49
CA GLY A 35 -4.08 -2.74 10.16
C GLY A 35 -3.19 -3.34 9.06
N VAL A 36 -1.91 -3.60 9.34
CA VAL A 36 -1.00 -4.31 8.42
C VAL A 36 -1.45 -5.75 8.17
N SER A 37 -1.79 -6.50 9.21
CA SER A 37 -2.25 -7.89 9.07
C SER A 37 -3.59 -8.01 8.32
N MET A 38 -4.36 -6.93 8.23
CA MET A 38 -5.56 -6.82 7.41
C MET A 38 -5.29 -6.29 5.99
N GLY A 39 -4.04 -6.10 5.59
CA GLY A 39 -3.67 -5.54 4.28
C GLY A 39 -4.15 -4.09 4.09
N GLY A 40 -4.21 -3.30 5.17
CA GLY A 40 -4.70 -1.92 5.16
C GLY A 40 -6.21 -1.78 5.32
N ALA A 41 -6.98 -2.87 5.37
CA ALA A 41 -8.44 -2.86 5.46
C ALA A 41 -8.97 -2.60 6.89
N PHE A 42 -8.52 -1.53 7.55
CA PHE A 42 -8.81 -1.25 8.97
C PHE A 42 -9.80 -0.10 9.22
N VAL A 43 -10.06 0.73 8.21
CA VAL A 43 -10.81 2.01 8.33
C VAL A 43 -12.13 1.92 9.11
N ALA A 44 -12.93 0.88 8.88
CA ALA A 44 -14.25 0.73 9.49
C ALA A 44 -14.21 0.24 10.95
N VAL A 45 -13.09 -0.34 11.38
CA VAL A 45 -12.91 -0.97 12.70
C VAL A 45 -11.71 -0.38 13.43
N ALA A 46 -11.34 0.86 13.11
CA ALA A 46 -10.21 1.54 13.70
C ALA A 46 -10.49 1.88 15.18
N ASP A 47 -10.02 1.00 16.06
CA ASP A 47 -10.35 0.95 17.49
C ASP A 47 -9.11 0.89 18.40
N ASP A 48 -7.97 1.38 17.89
CA ASP A 48 -6.72 1.50 18.63
C ASP A 48 -6.02 2.85 18.31
N PRO A 49 -4.91 3.23 18.98
CA PRO A 49 -4.21 4.50 18.72
C PRO A 49 -3.82 4.76 17.25
N SER A 50 -3.70 3.73 16.41
CA SER A 50 -3.49 3.91 14.97
C SER A 50 -4.69 4.48 14.22
N ALA A 51 -5.86 4.58 14.86
CA ALA A 51 -7.05 5.21 14.30
C ALA A 51 -6.76 6.64 13.81
N GLY A 52 -5.79 7.36 14.39
CA GLY A 52 -5.35 8.65 13.85
C GLY A 52 -4.88 8.61 12.40
N TYR A 53 -4.32 7.48 11.94
CA TYR A 53 -3.94 7.25 10.54
C TYR A 53 -5.11 6.69 9.71
N TYR A 54 -5.82 5.66 10.20
CA TYR A 54 -6.83 4.96 9.39
C TYR A 54 -8.20 5.64 9.37
N ASN A 55 -8.69 6.13 10.51
CA ASN A 55 -9.98 6.80 10.65
C ASN A 55 -10.04 7.58 11.98
N PRO A 56 -9.74 8.90 11.97
CA PRO A 56 -9.72 9.71 13.18
C PRO A 56 -11.02 9.71 13.99
N ALA A 57 -12.17 9.40 13.37
CA ALA A 57 -13.44 9.29 14.10
C ALA A 57 -13.44 8.13 15.12
N GLY A 58 -12.63 7.09 14.90
CA GLY A 58 -12.45 5.97 15.82
C GLY A 58 -11.90 6.39 17.18
N LEU A 59 -11.10 7.46 17.24
CA LEU A 59 -10.52 7.98 18.49
C LEU A 59 -11.60 8.39 19.51
N ALA A 60 -12.79 8.81 19.05
CA ALA A 60 -13.88 9.19 19.92
C ALA A 60 -14.49 8.01 20.72
N PHE A 61 -14.19 6.78 20.32
CA PHE A 61 -14.69 5.55 20.94
C PHE A 61 -13.60 4.80 21.72
N LEU A 62 -12.39 5.37 21.84
CA LEU A 62 -11.34 4.78 22.66
C LEU A 62 -11.56 5.10 24.14
N ASP A 63 -11.42 4.08 24.97
CA ASP A 63 -11.47 4.24 26.41
C ASP A 63 -10.12 4.72 26.96
N GLY A 64 -10.17 5.81 27.72
CA GLY A 64 -9.04 6.35 28.48
C GLY A 64 -7.85 6.79 27.60
N THR A 65 -6.66 6.72 28.19
CA THR A 65 -5.40 7.04 27.50
C THR A 65 -4.75 5.74 27.04
N GLN A 66 -4.61 5.58 25.72
CA GLN A 66 -3.93 4.45 25.11
C GLN A 66 -2.65 4.90 24.40
N ALA A 67 -1.64 4.04 24.39
CA ALA A 67 -0.38 4.26 23.70
C ALA A 67 0.01 3.00 22.93
N MET A 68 0.59 3.20 21.75
CA MET A 68 1.18 2.14 20.93
C MET A 68 2.58 2.54 20.51
N ALA A 69 3.44 1.54 20.34
CA ALA A 69 4.80 1.68 19.85
C ALA A 69 5.15 0.46 18.98
N GLY A 70 5.94 0.71 17.93
CA GLY A 70 6.26 -0.31 16.92
C GLY A 70 5.62 -0.01 15.58
#